data_AF-A0A6N9AB65-F1
#
_entry.id   AF-A0A6N9AB65-F1
#
_cell.length_a   1.000
_cell.length_b   1.000
_cell.length_c   1.000
_cell.angle_alpha   90.00
_cell.angle_beta   90.00
_cell.angle_gamma   90.00
#
_symmetry.space_group_name_H-M   'P 1'
#
loop_
_entity.id
_entity.type
_entity.pdbx_description
1 polymer ?
#
loop_
_entity_poly.entity_id
_entity_poly.type
_entity_poly.pdbx_seq_one_letter_code
_entity_poly.pdbx_strand_id
1 'polypeptide(L)'
;PLTPGKRDDPLELPPGLRRTTRRGNGPVTQMHYARRGEVTPEMEFIAIREGLDPRFVRDEVARGRAIIPANINHPELEPMIIGRGFKVKINANIGNSVVASSIDEEVEKLRWATLWGADTVMDLSTGRNIHATREWIIRNSPVPIGTVPIYQALEKVGGVPEELTWEVYRDTIVEQCEQGVDYFTVHAGVLLRYVPLTAERVTGIVSRGGSILAKWCMAHHKENFLYTNFRELCEIMREYDVSFSLGDGLRPGSIADANDEAQFAELRTQGELNRIAWEYDVQVMNEGPGHIPMHLIKENMDKQLEWCDEAPFYTLGPLTTDIAPGYDHITSAIGAAMIGWYGTAMLCYVTPKEHLGLPNRDDVKDGVIAYKIAAHAADLARGHPTAQQWDDALSRARFEFRWRDQFNLSLDPVTAQEFHDETLPAEGAKVAHFCSMCGPKFCSMKISDDVRRFARERGLDTAQAVEEGMSEKAEEFRRGGSELYVAAGR
;
A
#
# COMPACT_ATOMS: atom_id res chain seq x y z
N PRO A 1 -40.52 -8.96 -2.22
CA PRO A 1 -40.67 -7.85 -1.25
C PRO A 1 -40.33 -8.35 0.16
N LEU A 2 -39.06 -8.23 0.55
CA LEU A 2 -38.62 -8.52 1.91
C LEU A 2 -39.13 -7.40 2.81
N THR A 3 -39.91 -7.77 3.81
CA THR A 3 -40.40 -6.90 4.87
C THR A 3 -39.21 -6.22 5.57
N PRO A 4 -39.28 -4.92 5.91
CA PRO A 4 -38.25 -4.26 6.70
C PRO A 4 -38.27 -4.85 8.12
N GLY A 5 -37.37 -5.80 8.36
CA GLY A 5 -37.13 -6.38 9.68
C GLY A 5 -36.58 -5.33 10.65
N LYS A 6 -36.98 -5.47 11.92
CA LYS A 6 -36.56 -4.67 13.07
C LYS A 6 -35.04 -4.44 13.05
N ARG A 7 -34.62 -3.17 13.09
CA ARG A 7 -33.23 -2.70 12.92
C ARG A 7 -32.38 -2.67 14.20
N ASP A 8 -32.83 -3.33 15.28
CA ASP A 8 -32.27 -3.12 16.63
C ASP A 8 -31.68 -4.36 17.31
N ASP A 9 -31.56 -5.51 16.64
CA ASP A 9 -30.79 -6.64 17.21
C ASP A 9 -29.35 -6.62 16.70
N PRO A 10 -28.34 -6.89 17.56
CA PRO A 10 -26.98 -7.15 17.09
C PRO A 10 -27.03 -8.29 16.09
N LEU A 11 -26.44 -8.08 14.91
CA LEU A 11 -26.37 -9.09 13.85
C LEU A 11 -25.67 -10.33 14.41
N GLU A 12 -26.44 -11.39 14.69
CA GLU A 12 -25.88 -12.66 15.11
C GLU A 12 -25.04 -13.23 13.96
N LEU A 13 -23.77 -13.54 14.28
CA LEU A 13 -22.89 -14.21 13.34
C LEU A 13 -23.46 -15.61 13.02
N PRO A 14 -23.51 -16.01 11.73
CA PRO A 14 -23.94 -17.34 11.33
C PRO A 14 -23.21 -18.42 12.14
N PRO A 15 -23.88 -19.52 12.54
CA PRO A 15 -23.24 -20.60 13.29
C PRO A 15 -21.98 -21.18 12.61
N GLY A 16 -21.91 -21.13 11.27
CA GLY A 16 -20.75 -21.57 10.49
C GLY A 16 -19.50 -20.68 10.62
N LEU A 17 -19.62 -19.47 11.19
CA LEU A 17 -18.49 -18.59 11.52
C LEU A 17 -18.02 -18.77 12.98
N ARG A 18 -18.70 -19.59 13.80
CA ARG A 18 -18.23 -19.90 15.16
C ARG A 18 -17.07 -20.88 15.08
N ARG A 19 -15.93 -20.48 15.63
CA ARG A 19 -14.69 -21.29 15.62
C ARG A 19 -14.04 -21.33 17.00
N THR A 20 -13.18 -22.33 17.20
CA THR A 20 -12.31 -22.38 18.37
C THR A 20 -11.16 -21.40 18.18
N THR A 21 -11.13 -20.37 19.02
CA THR A 21 -10.03 -19.39 19.06
C THR A 21 -8.75 -20.08 19.55
N ARG A 22 -7.64 -19.79 18.88
CA ARG A 22 -6.31 -20.26 19.27
C ARG A 22 -5.60 -19.18 20.08
N ARG A 23 -4.81 -19.61 21.06
CA ARG A 23 -3.96 -18.76 21.87
C ARG A 23 -2.70 -19.55 22.22
N GLY A 24 -1.54 -18.96 22.04
CA GLY A 24 -0.26 -19.55 22.41
C GLY A 24 -0.13 -19.66 23.94
N ASN A 25 0.54 -20.71 24.41
CA ASN A 25 0.95 -20.84 25.83
C ASN A 25 2.30 -20.11 26.09
N GLY A 26 2.64 -19.14 25.24
CA GLY A 26 3.93 -18.47 25.13
C GLY A 26 4.04 -17.73 23.78
N PRO A 27 5.20 -17.11 23.46
CA PRO A 27 5.41 -16.48 22.15
C PRO A 27 5.26 -17.50 21.01
N VAL A 28 4.43 -17.14 20.03
CA VAL A 28 4.19 -17.94 18.80
C VAL A 28 4.47 -17.13 17.55
N THR A 29 5.28 -16.07 17.65
CA THR A 29 5.48 -15.11 16.57
C THR A 29 6.48 -15.57 15.52
N GLN A 30 6.36 -15.08 14.28
CA GLN A 30 7.38 -15.33 13.25
C GLN A 30 8.77 -14.82 13.68
N MET A 31 8.86 -13.69 14.40
CA MET A 31 10.12 -13.21 14.97
C MET A 31 10.70 -14.18 16.02
N HIS A 32 9.86 -14.77 16.87
CA HIS A 32 10.29 -15.75 17.86
C HIS A 32 10.90 -16.99 17.19
N TYR A 33 10.23 -17.54 16.17
CA TYR A 33 10.76 -18.67 15.40
C TYR A 33 12.04 -18.29 14.64
N ALA A 34 12.07 -17.12 14.01
CA ALA A 34 13.22 -16.65 13.24
C ALA A 34 14.49 -16.53 14.10
N ARG A 35 14.37 -15.97 15.32
CA ARG A 35 15.50 -15.82 16.27
C ARG A 35 16.02 -17.14 16.82
N ARG A 36 15.20 -18.20 16.79
CA ARG A 36 15.62 -19.58 17.09
C ARG A 36 16.30 -20.27 15.91
N GLY A 37 16.40 -19.60 14.76
CA GLY A 37 17.00 -20.14 13.54
C GLY A 37 16.04 -20.97 12.69
N GLU A 38 14.75 -21.00 13.03
CA GLU A 38 13.74 -21.82 12.38
C GLU A 38 13.19 -21.12 11.12
N VAL A 39 12.97 -21.90 10.06
CA VAL A 39 12.21 -21.48 8.88
C VAL A 39 10.83 -22.08 9.00
N THR A 40 9.81 -21.23 9.13
CA THR A 40 8.41 -21.62 9.23
C THR A 40 7.80 -21.86 7.84
N PRO A 41 6.62 -22.52 7.75
CA PRO A 41 5.88 -22.64 6.50
C PRO A 41 5.56 -21.28 5.86
N GLU A 42 5.25 -20.25 6.66
CA GLU A 42 4.99 -18.90 6.17
C GLU A 42 6.25 -18.30 5.51
N MET A 43 7.43 -18.48 6.12
CA MET A 43 8.71 -18.02 5.54
C MET A 43 9.04 -18.75 4.23
N GLU A 44 8.76 -20.05 4.14
CA GLU A 44 8.95 -20.82 2.90
C GLU A 44 7.99 -20.36 1.79
N PHE A 45 6.72 -20.13 2.13
CA PHE A 45 5.73 -19.61 1.19
C PHE A 45 6.17 -18.26 0.59
N ILE A 46 6.65 -17.35 1.45
CA ILE A 46 7.14 -16.03 1.05
C ILE A 46 8.39 -16.13 0.18
N ALA A 47 9.32 -17.03 0.51
CA ALA A 47 10.52 -17.26 -0.28
C ALA A 47 10.17 -17.65 -1.73
N ILE A 48 9.15 -18.50 -1.90
CA ILE A 48 8.62 -18.86 -3.22
C ILE A 48 7.96 -17.66 -3.91
N ARG A 49 7.11 -16.91 -3.18
CA ARG A 49 6.37 -15.76 -3.70
C ARG A 49 7.27 -14.61 -4.16
N GLU A 50 8.37 -14.37 -3.46
CA GLU A 50 9.36 -13.32 -3.75
C GLU A 50 10.52 -13.81 -4.64
N GLY A 51 10.68 -15.13 -4.84
CA GLY A 51 11.79 -15.72 -5.58
C GLY A 51 13.13 -15.60 -4.86
N LEU A 52 13.14 -15.75 -3.53
CA LEU A 52 14.29 -15.55 -2.65
C LEU A 52 14.61 -16.81 -1.82
N ASP A 53 15.73 -16.81 -1.12
CA ASP A 53 16.12 -17.90 -0.20
C ASP A 53 15.31 -17.80 1.12
N PRO A 54 14.73 -18.89 1.64
CA PRO A 54 13.95 -18.85 2.88
C PRO A 54 14.77 -18.50 4.13
N ARG A 55 16.09 -18.74 4.13
CA ARG A 55 16.97 -18.26 5.22
C ARG A 55 17.15 -16.75 5.16
N PHE A 56 17.15 -16.15 3.98
CA PHE A 56 17.17 -14.69 3.85
C PHE A 56 15.89 -14.07 4.44
N VAL A 57 14.73 -14.66 4.17
CA VAL A 57 13.44 -14.28 4.78
C VAL A 57 13.54 -14.34 6.30
N ARG A 58 13.94 -15.49 6.85
CA ARG A 58 14.16 -15.68 8.29
C ARG A 58 15.10 -14.62 8.87
N ASP A 59 16.24 -14.37 8.22
CA ASP A 59 17.26 -13.47 8.74
C ASP A 59 16.83 -12.01 8.75
N GLU A 60 16.02 -11.55 7.78
CA GLU A 60 15.41 -10.22 7.82
C GLU A 60 14.36 -10.11 8.94
N VAL A 61 13.56 -11.16 9.17
CA VAL A 61 12.57 -11.20 10.27
C VAL A 61 13.24 -11.25 11.64
N ALA A 62 14.27 -12.08 11.83
CA ALA A 62 14.97 -12.25 13.10
C ALA A 62 15.59 -10.94 13.63
N ARG A 63 16.10 -10.10 12.73
CA ARG A 63 16.69 -8.79 13.04
C ARG A 63 15.69 -7.63 12.98
N GLY A 64 14.40 -7.91 12.76
CA GLY A 64 13.34 -6.91 12.80
C GLY A 64 13.24 -5.99 11.60
N ARG A 65 13.95 -6.28 10.49
CA ARG A 65 13.91 -5.50 9.24
C ARG A 65 12.81 -5.93 8.27
N ALA A 66 12.12 -7.01 8.61
CA ALA A 66 10.93 -7.47 7.92
C ALA A 66 9.94 -8.09 8.92
N ILE A 67 8.67 -8.05 8.56
CA ILE A 67 7.59 -8.71 9.31
C ILE A 67 6.72 -9.55 8.39
N ILE A 68 6.10 -10.56 8.98
CA ILE A 68 5.11 -11.44 8.36
C ILE A 68 3.85 -11.35 9.25
N PRO A 69 2.91 -10.43 8.93
CA PRO A 69 1.69 -10.26 9.72
C PRO A 69 0.77 -11.48 9.47
N ALA A 70 0.80 -12.44 10.40
CA ALA A 70 0.15 -13.74 10.24
C ALA A 70 -0.40 -14.23 11.58
N ASN A 71 -1.52 -13.65 12.02
CA ASN A 71 -2.14 -14.08 13.26
C ASN A 71 -2.55 -15.55 13.16
N ILE A 72 -2.29 -16.35 14.20
CA ILE A 72 -2.63 -17.78 14.27
C ILE A 72 -4.14 -18.07 14.08
N ASN A 73 -4.95 -17.02 14.23
CA ASN A 73 -6.39 -16.97 14.05
C ASN A 73 -6.80 -16.39 12.68
N HIS A 74 -5.91 -16.29 11.70
CA HIS A 74 -6.26 -15.95 10.32
C HIS A 74 -5.87 -17.09 9.35
N PRO A 75 -6.54 -18.25 9.42
CA PRO A 75 -6.18 -19.42 8.62
C PRO A 75 -6.47 -19.24 7.12
N GLU A 76 -7.25 -18.23 6.73
CA GLU A 76 -7.55 -17.89 5.34
C GLU A 76 -6.39 -17.16 4.62
N LEU A 77 -5.41 -16.67 5.38
CA LEU A 77 -4.29 -15.87 4.89
C LEU A 77 -3.37 -16.63 3.93
N GLU A 78 -3.01 -15.99 2.83
CA GLU A 78 -1.86 -16.33 2.00
C GLU A 78 -0.65 -15.46 2.41
N PRO A 79 0.36 -16.02 3.10
CA PRO A 79 1.42 -15.25 3.74
C PRO A 79 2.15 -14.27 2.80
N MET A 80 2.50 -13.10 3.32
CA MET A 80 3.27 -12.08 2.63
C MET A 80 4.27 -11.44 3.60
N ILE A 81 5.26 -10.72 3.07
CA ILE A 81 6.31 -10.06 3.85
C ILE A 81 6.37 -8.57 3.57
N ILE A 82 6.59 -7.80 4.64
CA ILE A 82 6.79 -6.36 4.60
C ILE A 82 8.21 -6.07 5.08
N GLY A 83 9.07 -5.59 4.19
CA GLY A 83 10.43 -5.18 4.54
C GLY A 83 11.21 -4.59 3.37
N ARG A 84 12.22 -3.77 3.67
CA ARG A 84 13.06 -3.10 2.66
C ARG A 84 13.91 -4.07 1.83
N GLY A 85 14.03 -5.32 2.24
CA GLY A 85 14.70 -6.37 1.45
C GLY A 85 13.84 -6.98 0.33
N PHE A 86 12.55 -6.62 0.25
CA PHE A 86 11.55 -7.26 -0.61
C PHE A 86 10.88 -6.25 -1.54
N LYS A 87 9.97 -6.72 -2.41
CA LYS A 87 9.08 -5.85 -3.20
C LYS A 87 8.30 -4.90 -2.32
N VAL A 88 8.15 -3.65 -2.74
CA VAL A 88 7.31 -2.68 -2.02
C VAL A 88 5.85 -3.17 -2.02
N LYS A 89 5.22 -3.16 -0.84
CA LYS A 89 3.82 -3.57 -0.66
C LYS A 89 2.89 -2.37 -0.61
N ILE A 90 1.62 -2.57 -0.91
CA ILE A 90 0.60 -1.52 -0.75
C ILE A 90 -0.55 -1.97 0.13
N ASN A 91 -1.12 -1.03 0.88
CA ASN A 91 -2.30 -1.24 1.70
C ASN A 91 -3.51 -0.47 1.12
N ALA A 92 -4.68 -1.09 1.14
CA ALA A 92 -5.96 -0.41 0.90
C ALA A 92 -6.77 -0.27 2.20
N ASN A 93 -7.28 0.94 2.46
CA ASN A 93 -8.20 1.17 3.57
C ASN A 93 -9.64 1.01 3.10
N ILE A 94 -10.40 0.17 3.80
CA ILE A 94 -11.85 0.03 3.68
C ILE A 94 -12.49 0.32 5.04
N GLY A 95 -13.81 0.20 5.14
CA GLY A 95 -14.52 0.35 6.40
C GLY A 95 -15.81 1.13 6.26
N ASN A 96 -16.77 0.77 7.10
CA ASN A 96 -18.04 1.45 7.19
C ASN A 96 -17.95 2.74 8.02
N SER A 97 -19.00 3.55 7.94
CA SER A 97 -19.17 4.70 8.82
C SER A 97 -20.60 4.78 9.34
N VAL A 98 -20.83 5.61 10.36
CA VAL A 98 -22.17 5.89 10.90
C VAL A 98 -23.18 6.31 9.82
N VAL A 99 -22.71 6.88 8.71
CA VAL A 99 -23.55 7.47 7.65
C VAL A 99 -23.61 6.65 6.36
N ALA A 100 -22.76 5.63 6.19
CA ALA A 100 -22.64 4.91 4.92
C ALA A 100 -22.05 3.50 5.05
N SER A 101 -22.44 2.67 4.08
CA SER A 101 -21.99 1.30 3.82
C SER A 101 -22.59 0.18 4.67
N SER A 102 -22.58 -1.03 4.09
CA SER A 102 -23.12 -2.26 4.66
C SER A 102 -22.04 -3.35 4.67
N ILE A 103 -22.26 -4.44 5.41
CA ILE A 103 -21.32 -5.57 5.47
C ILE A 103 -21.00 -6.10 4.06
N ASP A 104 -22.01 -6.28 3.22
CA ASP A 104 -21.83 -6.78 1.85
C ASP A 104 -20.96 -5.85 1.00
N GLU A 105 -21.14 -4.54 1.15
CA GLU A 105 -20.32 -3.54 0.45
C GLU A 105 -18.86 -3.54 0.93
N GLU A 106 -18.61 -3.73 2.23
CA GLU A 106 -17.24 -3.80 2.75
C GLU A 106 -16.52 -5.08 2.29
N VAL A 107 -17.22 -6.22 2.25
CA VAL A 107 -16.66 -7.47 1.69
C VAL A 107 -16.39 -7.32 0.20
N GLU A 108 -17.25 -6.63 -0.54
CA GLU A 108 -17.01 -6.34 -1.95
C GLU A 108 -15.79 -5.41 -2.15
N LYS A 109 -15.63 -4.37 -1.31
CA LYS A 109 -14.43 -3.51 -1.36
C LYS A 109 -13.15 -4.28 -1.05
N LEU A 110 -13.16 -5.22 -0.10
CA LEU A 110 -12.03 -6.12 0.18
C LEU A 110 -11.65 -6.92 -1.08
N ARG A 111 -12.63 -7.59 -1.69
CA ARG A 111 -12.39 -8.39 -2.91
C ARG A 111 -11.91 -7.54 -4.07
N TRP A 112 -12.50 -6.35 -4.21
CA TRP A 112 -12.14 -5.41 -5.27
C TRP A 112 -10.73 -4.86 -5.09
N ALA A 113 -10.35 -4.45 -3.89
CA ALA A 113 -9.01 -3.94 -3.61
C ALA A 113 -7.93 -5.01 -3.84
N THR A 114 -8.16 -6.23 -3.36
CA THR A 114 -7.22 -7.35 -3.51
C THR A 114 -7.10 -7.82 -4.96
N LEU A 115 -8.21 -7.83 -5.72
CA LEU A 115 -8.20 -8.12 -7.16
C LEU A 115 -7.24 -7.21 -7.93
N TRP A 116 -7.23 -5.90 -7.62
CA TRP A 116 -6.38 -4.92 -8.28
C TRP A 116 -4.96 -4.84 -7.71
N GLY A 117 -4.66 -5.61 -6.67
CA GLY A 117 -3.30 -5.84 -6.19
C GLY A 117 -2.97 -5.28 -4.81
N ALA A 118 -3.96 -4.89 -3.99
CA ALA A 118 -3.72 -4.55 -2.59
C ALA A 118 -3.08 -5.74 -1.86
N ASP A 119 -1.91 -5.51 -1.23
CA ASP A 119 -1.13 -6.55 -0.58
C ASP A 119 -1.58 -6.77 0.88
N THR A 120 -2.14 -5.73 1.51
CA THR A 120 -2.86 -5.78 2.79
C THR A 120 -4.12 -4.92 2.72
N VAL A 121 -5.05 -5.14 3.65
CA VAL A 121 -6.25 -4.30 3.79
C VAL A 121 -6.45 -3.91 5.25
N MET A 122 -6.82 -2.64 5.50
CA MET A 122 -7.23 -2.21 6.84
C MET A 122 -8.73 -2.00 6.92
N ASP A 123 -9.35 -2.60 7.94
CA ASP A 123 -10.71 -2.28 8.34
C ASP A 123 -10.70 -1.06 9.29
N LEU A 124 -11.08 0.10 8.75
CA LEU A 124 -11.20 1.36 9.48
C LEU A 124 -12.66 1.68 9.85
N SER A 125 -13.51 0.65 9.91
CA SER A 125 -14.93 0.78 10.26
C SER A 125 -15.15 1.55 11.57
N THR A 126 -16.18 2.40 11.57
CA THR A 126 -16.61 3.21 12.71
C THR A 126 -18.13 3.16 12.89
N GLY A 127 -18.60 3.29 14.13
CA GLY A 127 -20.02 3.19 14.44
C GLY A 127 -20.49 1.77 14.76
N ARG A 128 -21.66 1.39 14.22
CA ARG A 128 -22.35 0.15 14.61
C ARG A 128 -21.79 -1.08 13.90
N ASN A 129 -21.94 -2.25 14.53
CA ASN A 129 -21.61 -3.56 13.95
C ASN A 129 -20.14 -3.72 13.48
N ILE A 130 -19.20 -3.00 14.08
CA ILE A 130 -17.76 -3.09 13.77
C ILE A 130 -17.28 -4.55 13.87
N HIS A 131 -17.60 -5.24 14.97
CA HIS A 131 -17.20 -6.63 15.20
C HIS A 131 -17.69 -7.57 14.09
N ALA A 132 -18.99 -7.50 13.76
CA ALA A 132 -19.61 -8.37 12.77
C ALA A 132 -19.09 -8.08 11.35
N THR A 133 -18.92 -6.81 11.00
CA THR A 133 -18.35 -6.40 9.70
C THR A 133 -16.94 -6.97 9.53
N ARG A 134 -16.11 -6.78 10.55
CA ARG A 134 -14.73 -7.29 10.54
C ARG A 134 -14.66 -8.82 10.48
N GLU A 135 -15.56 -9.53 11.15
CA GLU A 135 -15.60 -10.99 11.05
C GLU A 135 -15.80 -11.44 9.60
N TRP A 136 -16.74 -10.84 8.88
CA TRP A 136 -16.96 -11.14 7.46
C TRP A 136 -15.76 -10.78 6.59
N ILE A 137 -15.09 -9.67 6.87
CA ILE A 137 -13.87 -9.25 6.17
C ILE A 137 -12.76 -10.29 6.36
N ILE A 138 -12.39 -10.61 7.60
CA ILE A 138 -11.24 -11.51 7.88
C ILE A 138 -11.53 -12.90 7.30
N ARG A 139 -12.74 -13.44 7.49
CA ARG A 139 -13.11 -14.77 6.97
C ARG A 139 -13.15 -14.86 5.43
N ASN A 140 -13.11 -13.73 4.72
CA ASN A 140 -13.07 -13.65 3.26
C ASN A 140 -11.78 -13.02 2.73
N SER A 141 -10.78 -12.80 3.59
CA SER A 141 -9.52 -12.14 3.21
C SER A 141 -8.41 -13.17 3.01
N PRO A 142 -7.81 -13.25 1.80
CA PRO A 142 -6.56 -13.98 1.61
C PRO A 142 -5.33 -13.12 1.96
N VAL A 143 -5.52 -11.83 2.28
CA VAL A 143 -4.44 -10.89 2.61
C VAL A 143 -4.49 -10.48 4.09
N PRO A 144 -3.37 -10.01 4.68
CA PRO A 144 -3.37 -9.54 6.05
C PRO A 144 -4.40 -8.42 6.28
N ILE A 145 -5.12 -8.50 7.39
CA ILE A 145 -6.07 -7.49 7.86
C ILE A 145 -5.45 -6.69 9.00
N GLY A 146 -5.40 -5.37 8.82
CA GLY A 146 -5.04 -4.43 9.87
C GLY A 146 -6.25 -3.70 10.45
N THR A 147 -6.11 -3.18 11.67
CA THR A 147 -7.12 -2.32 12.29
C THR A 147 -6.48 -1.23 13.13
N VAL A 148 -7.30 -0.28 13.58
CA VAL A 148 -6.94 0.70 14.62
C VAL A 148 -7.81 0.44 15.85
N PRO A 149 -7.36 -0.36 16.84
CA PRO A 149 -8.22 -0.83 17.94
C PRO A 149 -8.88 0.29 18.75
N ILE A 150 -8.26 1.48 18.80
CA ILE A 150 -8.82 2.63 19.52
C ILE A 150 -10.17 3.10 18.94
N TYR A 151 -10.46 2.82 17.67
CA TYR A 151 -11.74 3.20 17.05
C TYR A 151 -12.89 2.40 17.64
N GLN A 152 -12.73 1.08 17.77
CA GLN A 152 -13.74 0.25 18.40
C GLN A 152 -13.81 0.49 19.91
N ALA A 153 -12.66 0.68 20.58
CA ALA A 153 -12.64 1.00 22.01
C ALA A 153 -13.40 2.30 22.30
N LEU A 154 -13.29 3.30 21.43
CA LEU A 154 -14.02 4.56 21.53
C LEU A 154 -15.55 4.36 21.40
N GLU A 155 -15.99 3.50 20.47
CA GLU A 155 -17.42 3.17 20.34
C GLU A 155 -17.96 2.44 21.58
N LYS A 156 -17.16 1.58 22.22
CA LYS A 156 -17.55 0.89 23.48
C LYS A 156 -17.81 1.85 24.64
N VAL A 157 -17.21 3.04 24.61
CA VAL A 157 -17.42 4.11 25.60
C VAL A 157 -18.32 5.23 25.07
N GLY A 158 -19.13 4.95 24.05
CA GLY A 158 -20.14 5.88 23.54
C GLY A 158 -19.57 7.10 22.80
N GLY A 159 -18.36 6.99 22.24
CA GLY A 159 -17.75 8.08 21.49
C GLY A 159 -17.11 9.16 22.35
N VAL A 160 -16.91 8.92 23.65
CA VAL A 160 -16.33 9.88 24.60
C VAL A 160 -14.88 9.50 24.90
N PRO A 161 -13.88 10.18 24.31
CA PRO A 161 -12.48 9.84 24.50
C PRO A 161 -12.07 9.79 25.97
N GLU A 162 -12.59 10.68 26.81
CA GLU A 162 -12.29 10.78 28.24
C GLU A 162 -12.67 9.51 29.03
N GLU A 163 -13.63 8.74 28.55
CA GLU A 163 -14.11 7.51 29.20
C GLU A 163 -13.27 6.28 28.79
N LEU A 164 -12.30 6.44 27.88
CA LEU A 164 -11.38 5.36 27.53
C LEU A 164 -10.53 4.97 28.76
N THR A 165 -10.40 3.66 28.97
CA THR A 165 -9.47 3.09 29.96
C THR A 165 -8.62 2.00 29.32
N TRP A 166 -7.54 1.62 30.02
CA TRP A 166 -6.71 0.49 29.59
C TRP A 166 -7.54 -0.80 29.49
N GLU A 167 -8.47 -1.04 30.41
CA GLU A 167 -9.29 -2.25 30.43
C GLU A 167 -10.17 -2.37 29.18
N VAL A 168 -10.86 -1.29 28.79
CA VAL A 168 -11.68 -1.28 27.57
C VAL A 168 -10.83 -1.51 26.32
N TYR A 169 -9.65 -0.89 26.27
CA TYR A 169 -8.74 -1.06 25.15
C TYR A 169 -8.18 -2.50 25.09
N ARG A 170 -7.71 -3.03 26.23
CA ARG A 170 -7.20 -4.39 26.36
C ARG A 170 -8.23 -5.43 25.93
N ASP A 171 -9.48 -5.30 26.37
CA ASP A 171 -10.55 -6.21 25.99
C ASP A 171 -10.82 -6.12 24.47
N THR A 172 -10.67 -4.94 23.88
CA THR A 172 -10.77 -4.74 22.43
C THR A 172 -9.61 -5.38 21.66
N ILE A 173 -8.38 -5.32 22.20
CA ILE A 173 -7.23 -6.01 21.63
C ILE A 173 -7.46 -7.52 21.62
N VAL A 174 -7.84 -8.10 22.76
CA VAL A 174 -8.08 -9.55 22.87
C VAL A 174 -9.19 -9.99 21.91
N GLU A 175 -10.30 -9.25 21.86
CA GLU A 175 -11.40 -9.51 20.93
C GLU A 175 -10.91 -9.58 19.47
N GLN A 176 -10.09 -8.62 19.04
CA GLN A 176 -9.59 -8.57 17.67
C GLN A 176 -8.50 -9.61 17.37
N CYS A 177 -7.65 -9.93 18.36
CA CYS A 177 -6.70 -11.04 18.27
C CYS A 177 -7.42 -12.37 18.01
N GLU A 178 -8.53 -12.60 18.70
CA GLU A 178 -9.35 -13.81 18.57
C GLU A 178 -10.10 -13.88 17.22
N GLN A 179 -10.43 -12.73 16.62
CA GLN A 179 -10.99 -12.67 15.26
C GLN A 179 -9.94 -12.96 14.17
N GLY A 180 -8.66 -12.75 14.46
CA GLY A 180 -7.58 -12.95 13.49
C GLY A 180 -7.11 -11.68 12.79
N VAL A 181 -7.17 -10.53 13.45
CA VAL A 181 -6.49 -9.32 12.93
C VAL A 181 -4.97 -9.55 12.98
N ASP A 182 -4.26 -9.26 11.88
CA ASP A 182 -2.83 -9.59 11.72
C ASP A 182 -1.90 -8.49 12.21
N TYR A 183 -2.35 -7.23 12.20
CA TYR A 183 -1.59 -6.11 12.76
C TYR A 183 -2.48 -5.01 13.33
N PHE A 184 -1.97 -4.34 14.36
CA PHE A 184 -2.65 -3.22 15.00
C PHE A 184 -1.89 -1.92 14.82
N THR A 185 -2.58 -0.90 14.32
CA THR A 185 -2.12 0.49 14.44
C THR A 185 -2.31 0.97 15.87
N VAL A 186 -1.19 1.17 16.58
CA VAL A 186 -1.15 1.56 17.99
C VAL A 186 -0.43 2.89 18.14
N HIS A 187 -1.17 3.92 18.53
CA HIS A 187 -0.68 5.30 18.68
C HIS A 187 -0.02 5.52 20.05
N ALA A 188 0.85 4.61 20.49
CA ALA A 188 1.55 4.72 21.76
C ALA A 188 2.66 5.80 21.76
N GLY A 189 3.01 6.35 20.59
CA GLY A 189 3.96 7.46 20.46
C GLY A 189 3.39 8.85 20.77
N VAL A 190 2.06 8.99 20.89
CA VAL A 190 1.40 10.27 21.20
C VAL A 190 1.49 10.55 22.69
N LEU A 191 2.60 11.13 23.12
CA LEU A 191 2.84 11.40 24.54
C LEU A 191 2.26 12.76 24.96
N LEU A 192 1.84 12.86 26.23
CA LEU A 192 1.26 14.08 26.79
C LEU A 192 2.14 15.30 26.54
N ARG A 193 3.47 15.14 26.72
CA ARG A 193 4.46 16.20 26.53
C ARG A 193 4.63 16.64 25.07
N TYR A 194 4.16 15.87 24.09
CA TYR A 194 4.24 16.21 22.67
C TYR A 194 3.02 16.97 22.16
N VAL A 195 1.87 16.88 22.84
CA VAL A 195 0.64 17.59 22.44
C VAL A 195 0.86 19.11 22.31
N PRO A 196 1.57 19.81 23.23
CA PRO A 196 1.83 21.24 23.07
C PRO A 196 2.68 21.60 21.84
N LEU A 197 3.49 20.67 21.33
CA LEU A 197 4.34 20.91 20.15
C LEU A 197 3.50 21.12 18.88
N THR A 198 2.25 20.65 18.86
CA THR A 198 1.35 20.82 17.72
C THR A 198 0.55 22.11 17.76
N ALA A 199 0.73 22.96 18.78
CA ALA A 199 -0.09 24.16 18.98
C ALA A 199 0.05 25.20 17.85
N GLU A 200 1.25 25.29 17.27
CA GLU A 200 1.58 26.26 16.21
C GLU A 200 1.45 25.66 14.79
N ARG A 201 0.96 24.42 14.66
CA ARG A 201 0.74 23.78 13.35
C ARG A 201 -0.40 24.46 12.60
N VAL A 202 -0.28 24.50 11.27
CA VAL A 202 -1.34 24.98 10.37
C VAL A 202 -2.55 24.05 10.42
N THR A 203 -2.32 22.73 10.47
CA THR A 203 -3.40 21.72 10.44
C THR A 203 -3.53 20.90 11.72
N GLY A 204 -2.75 21.22 12.76
CA GLY A 204 -2.84 20.57 14.06
C GLY A 204 -2.54 19.06 14.02
N ILE A 205 -3.41 18.27 14.66
CA ILE A 205 -3.33 16.81 14.70
C ILE A 205 -4.38 16.23 13.75
N VAL A 206 -3.94 15.70 12.60
CA VAL A 206 -4.84 15.13 11.57
C VAL A 206 -5.04 13.61 11.70
N SER A 207 -4.28 12.94 12.55
CA SER A 207 -4.54 11.54 12.86
C SER A 207 -5.80 11.41 13.72
N ARG A 208 -6.78 10.62 13.27
CA ARG A 208 -7.96 10.30 14.07
C ARG A 208 -7.58 9.59 15.38
N GLY A 209 -6.74 8.55 15.31
CA GLY A 209 -6.28 7.85 16.51
C GLY A 209 -5.41 8.74 17.41
N GLY A 210 -4.55 9.56 16.82
CA GLY A 210 -3.71 10.50 17.56
C GLY A 210 -4.51 11.58 18.29
N SER A 211 -5.50 12.18 17.64
CA SER A 211 -6.38 13.20 18.24
C SER A 211 -7.24 12.65 19.39
N ILE A 212 -7.73 11.40 19.28
CA ILE A 212 -8.44 10.72 20.37
C ILE A 212 -7.56 10.63 21.63
N LEU A 213 -6.31 10.18 21.48
CA LEU A 213 -5.38 10.04 22.60
C LEU A 213 -4.88 11.38 23.13
N ALA A 214 -4.63 12.36 22.25
CA ALA A 214 -4.28 13.72 22.68
C ALA A 214 -5.40 14.31 23.56
N LYS A 215 -6.67 14.15 23.16
CA LYS A 215 -7.83 14.58 23.95
C LYS A 215 -7.90 13.85 25.30
N TRP A 216 -7.70 12.53 25.33
CA TRP A 216 -7.66 11.76 26.58
C TRP A 216 -6.54 12.24 27.50
N CYS A 217 -5.33 12.43 26.97
CA CYS A 217 -4.16 12.89 27.75
C CYS A 217 -4.42 14.27 28.36
N MET A 218 -5.00 15.19 27.59
CA MET A 218 -5.34 16.54 28.08
C MET A 218 -6.43 16.52 29.15
N ALA A 219 -7.49 15.72 28.96
CA ALA A 219 -8.61 15.64 29.89
C ALA A 219 -8.18 15.09 31.27
N HIS A 220 -7.30 14.10 31.27
CA HIS A 220 -6.82 13.46 32.51
C HIS A 220 -5.52 14.04 33.05
N HIS A 221 -4.81 14.84 32.26
CA HIS A 221 -3.44 15.29 32.52
C HIS A 221 -2.51 14.12 32.93
N LYS A 222 -2.62 13.00 32.19
CA LYS A 222 -1.86 11.77 32.39
C LYS A 222 -1.15 11.37 31.11
N GLU A 223 -0.05 10.64 31.25
CA GLU A 223 0.66 10.07 30.10
C GLU A 223 -0.22 9.03 29.39
N ASN A 224 -0.06 8.92 28.08
CA ASN A 224 -0.82 8.03 27.20
C ASN A 224 -0.86 6.61 27.76
N PHE A 225 -2.05 6.09 28.04
CA PHE A 225 -2.21 4.77 28.64
C PHE A 225 -1.73 3.63 27.73
N LEU A 226 -1.66 3.83 26.40
CA LEU A 226 -1.06 2.86 25.49
C LEU A 226 0.45 2.78 25.66
N TYR A 227 1.10 3.91 25.94
CA TYR A 227 2.52 3.97 26.23
C TYR A 227 2.83 3.32 27.59
N THR A 228 2.08 3.70 28.63
CA THR A 228 2.35 3.20 29.99
C THR A 228 2.10 1.70 30.14
N ASN A 229 1.19 1.12 29.34
CA ASN A 229 0.86 -0.31 29.34
C ASN A 229 1.43 -1.07 28.13
N PHE A 230 2.40 -0.49 27.40
CA PHE A 230 2.90 -1.06 26.15
C PHE A 230 3.50 -2.48 26.32
N ARG A 231 4.10 -2.77 27.48
CA ARG A 231 4.62 -4.11 27.79
C ARG A 231 3.53 -5.16 27.94
N GLU A 232 2.43 -4.83 28.63
CA GLU A 232 1.26 -5.72 28.72
C GLU A 232 0.64 -5.95 27.33
N LEU A 233 0.62 -4.91 26.48
CA LEU A 233 0.18 -5.05 25.10
C LEU A 233 1.05 -6.04 24.30
N CYS A 234 2.38 -6.00 24.48
CA CYS A 234 3.31 -6.96 23.87
C CYS A 234 3.04 -8.40 24.36
N GLU A 235 2.75 -8.58 25.65
CA GLU A 235 2.41 -9.89 26.23
C GLU A 235 1.14 -10.48 25.62
N ILE A 236 0.14 -9.66 25.30
CA ILE A 236 -1.06 -10.13 24.62
C ILE A 236 -0.73 -10.48 23.17
N MET A 237 -0.13 -9.57 22.42
CA MET A 237 0.07 -9.73 20.97
C MET A 237 0.97 -10.92 20.61
N ARG A 238 1.98 -11.23 21.43
CA ARG A 238 2.89 -12.36 21.19
C ARG A 238 2.22 -13.75 21.27
N GLU A 239 1.08 -13.85 21.96
CA GLU A 239 0.33 -15.11 22.09
C GLU A 239 -0.54 -15.42 20.88
N TYR A 240 -0.68 -14.46 19.95
CA TYR A 240 -1.50 -14.59 18.75
C TYR A 240 -0.73 -14.33 17.45
N ASP A 241 0.52 -13.86 17.55
CA ASP A 241 1.33 -13.36 16.42
C ASP A 241 0.72 -12.16 15.69
N VAL A 242 0.21 -11.20 16.47
CA VAL A 242 -0.20 -9.90 15.90
C VAL A 242 1.00 -8.97 15.84
N SER A 243 1.21 -8.35 14.68
CA SER A 243 2.28 -7.37 14.49
C SER A 243 1.88 -5.98 14.98
N PHE A 244 2.84 -5.21 15.49
CA PHE A 244 2.65 -3.78 15.70
C PHE A 244 2.81 -3.01 14.39
N SER A 245 1.86 -2.13 14.13
CA SER A 245 2.04 -0.94 13.29
C SER A 245 2.07 0.25 14.24
N LEU A 246 3.26 0.76 14.58
CA LEU A 246 3.32 1.89 15.52
C LEU A 246 2.85 3.16 14.83
N GLY A 247 1.68 3.66 15.24
CA GLY A 247 0.96 4.73 14.55
C GLY A 247 1.69 6.07 14.61
N ASP A 248 1.45 6.90 13.61
CA ASP A 248 2.00 8.25 13.45
C ASP A 248 0.95 9.31 13.84
N GLY A 249 0.57 9.30 15.12
CA GLY A 249 -0.50 10.14 15.66
C GLY A 249 -0.25 11.64 15.51
N LEU A 250 1.00 12.06 15.36
CA LEU A 250 1.44 13.43 15.15
C LEU A 250 2.01 13.64 13.74
N ARG A 251 1.61 12.84 12.74
CA ARG A 251 1.98 13.11 11.34
C ARG A 251 1.53 14.49 10.84
N PRO A 252 2.22 15.09 9.86
CA PRO A 252 1.81 16.36 9.26
C PRO A 252 0.61 16.20 8.33
N GLY A 253 -0.36 17.10 8.47
CA GLY A 253 -1.56 17.19 7.61
C GLY A 253 -1.52 18.32 6.59
N SER A 254 -0.39 19.02 6.50
CA SER A 254 -0.10 19.99 5.47
C SER A 254 1.40 20.04 5.21
N ILE A 255 1.78 20.55 4.04
CA ILE A 255 3.19 20.78 3.69
C ILE A 255 3.88 21.70 4.70
N ALA A 256 3.17 22.63 5.33
CA ALA A 256 3.73 23.56 6.30
C ALA A 256 4.15 22.90 7.61
N ASP A 257 3.50 21.80 7.98
CA ASP A 257 3.73 21.08 9.24
C ASP A 257 4.79 19.97 9.09
N ALA A 258 5.29 19.75 7.87
CA ALA A 258 6.23 18.70 7.52
C ALA A 258 7.57 18.83 8.27
N ASN A 259 8.04 17.72 8.83
CA ASN A 259 9.33 17.59 9.52
C ASN A 259 9.45 18.45 10.79
N ASP A 260 8.32 18.82 11.39
CA ASP A 260 8.32 19.61 12.62
C ASP A 260 8.78 18.80 13.87
N GLU A 261 8.88 19.49 14.99
CA GLU A 261 9.35 18.88 16.24
C GLU A 261 8.39 17.80 16.75
N ALA A 262 7.06 18.00 16.63
CA ALA A 262 6.07 17.05 17.10
C ALA A 262 6.17 15.71 16.35
N GLN A 263 6.29 15.76 15.01
CA GLN A 263 6.43 14.58 14.17
C GLN A 263 7.68 13.79 14.55
N PHE A 264 8.84 14.45 14.62
CA PHE A 264 10.08 13.74 14.92
C PHE A 264 10.24 13.33 16.39
N ALA A 265 9.57 14.01 17.32
CA ALA A 265 9.48 13.56 18.70
C ALA A 265 8.73 12.22 18.80
N GLU A 266 7.61 12.08 18.10
CA GLU A 266 6.88 10.81 18.03
C GLU A 266 7.71 9.71 17.34
N LEU A 267 8.38 10.01 16.21
CA LEU A 267 9.21 9.03 15.49
C LEU A 267 10.33 8.46 16.37
N ARG A 268 10.99 9.30 17.19
CA ARG A 268 11.98 8.82 18.16
C ARG A 268 11.36 7.88 19.20
N THR A 269 10.16 8.20 19.69
CA THR A 269 9.42 7.34 20.61
C THR A 269 9.01 6.03 19.94
N GLN A 270 8.59 6.04 18.67
CA GLN A 270 8.31 4.82 17.92
C GLN A 270 9.55 3.89 17.89
N GLY A 271 10.74 4.43 17.70
CA GLY A 271 11.99 3.66 17.79
C GLY A 271 12.28 3.07 19.18
N GLU A 272 11.98 3.79 20.27
CA GLU A 272 12.02 3.24 21.62
C GLU A 272 11.05 2.05 21.78
N LEU A 273 9.81 2.22 21.32
CA LEU A 273 8.77 1.21 21.39
C LEU A 273 9.08 -0.02 20.53
N ASN A 274 9.76 0.13 19.37
CA ASN A 274 10.28 -0.99 18.58
C ASN A 274 11.16 -1.91 19.44
N ARG A 275 12.14 -1.33 20.12
CA ARG A 275 13.09 -2.07 20.96
C ARG A 275 12.38 -2.79 22.10
N ILE A 276 11.39 -2.12 22.73
CA ILE A 276 10.56 -2.76 23.76
C ILE A 276 9.79 -3.94 23.18
N ALA A 277 9.08 -3.79 22.06
CA ALA A 277 8.32 -4.88 21.45
C ALA A 277 9.21 -6.07 21.03
N TRP A 278 10.42 -5.78 20.54
CA TRP A 278 11.42 -6.79 20.22
C TRP A 278 11.94 -7.55 21.44
N GLU A 279 11.91 -7.01 22.66
CA GLU A 279 12.20 -7.79 23.88
C GLU A 279 11.20 -8.95 24.09
N TYR A 280 9.98 -8.82 23.53
CA TYR A 280 8.91 -9.82 23.64
C TYR A 280 8.77 -10.71 22.39
N ASP A 281 9.70 -10.57 21.43
CA ASP A 281 9.64 -11.16 20.09
C ASP A 281 8.39 -10.74 19.30
N VAL A 282 7.80 -9.57 19.56
CA VAL A 282 6.66 -9.07 18.77
C VAL A 282 7.18 -8.36 17.52
N GLN A 283 6.58 -8.68 16.37
CA GLN A 283 6.92 -8.10 15.08
C GLN A 283 6.49 -6.63 15.01
N VAL A 284 7.28 -5.75 14.38
CA VAL A 284 6.99 -4.30 14.35
C VAL A 284 7.26 -3.70 12.98
N MET A 285 6.36 -2.83 12.54
CA MET A 285 6.58 -1.81 11.52
C MET A 285 6.20 -0.43 12.09
N ASN A 286 6.75 0.64 11.53
CA ASN A 286 6.46 2.02 11.94
C ASN A 286 5.61 2.72 10.89
N GLU A 287 4.58 3.44 11.32
CA GLU A 287 3.84 4.35 10.45
C GLU A 287 4.59 5.67 10.30
N GLY A 288 4.46 6.29 9.13
CA GLY A 288 5.15 7.51 8.73
C GLY A 288 4.27 8.45 7.91
N PRO A 289 4.80 9.65 7.62
CA PRO A 289 4.02 10.86 7.41
C PRO A 289 3.02 10.84 6.25
N GLY A 290 2.11 11.83 6.35
CA GLY A 290 1.11 12.18 5.35
C GLY A 290 1.58 13.24 4.35
N HIS A 291 1.66 14.51 4.73
CA HIS A 291 1.94 15.61 3.79
C HIS A 291 3.40 16.07 3.89
N ILE A 292 4.23 15.80 2.87
CA ILE A 292 5.66 16.10 2.87
C ILE A 292 6.09 16.60 1.48
N PRO A 293 6.67 17.81 1.37
CA PRO A 293 7.17 18.30 0.09
C PRO A 293 8.43 17.51 -0.30
N MET A 294 8.63 17.28 -1.61
CA MET A 294 9.64 16.35 -2.13
C MET A 294 11.06 16.49 -1.54
N HIS A 295 11.50 17.73 -1.29
CA HIS A 295 12.83 18.02 -0.75
C HIS A 295 13.04 17.55 0.70
N LEU A 296 11.96 17.26 1.44
CA LEU A 296 11.98 16.78 2.84
C LEU A 296 11.76 15.27 2.96
N ILE A 297 11.37 14.58 1.87
CA ILE A 297 11.07 13.14 1.90
C ILE A 297 12.29 12.32 2.33
N LYS A 298 13.49 12.67 1.84
CA LYS A 298 14.71 11.90 2.14
C LYS A 298 15.07 11.92 3.63
N GLU A 299 14.89 13.06 4.28
CA GLU A 299 15.15 13.22 5.72
C GLU A 299 14.26 12.30 6.57
N ASN A 300 12.99 12.13 6.19
CA ASN A 300 12.07 11.21 6.87
C ASN A 300 12.59 9.78 6.84
N MET A 301 13.02 9.31 5.66
CA MET A 301 13.57 7.96 5.53
C MET A 301 14.86 7.80 6.34
N ASP A 302 15.78 8.77 6.29
CA ASP A 302 17.05 8.70 7.01
C ASP A 302 16.84 8.61 8.53
N LYS A 303 15.97 9.46 9.07
CA LYS A 303 15.64 9.46 10.50
C LYS A 303 14.94 8.19 10.93
N GLN A 304 14.04 7.64 10.11
CA GLN A 304 13.37 6.39 10.44
C GLN A 304 14.37 5.23 10.47
N LEU A 305 15.25 5.10 9.48
CA LEU A 305 16.28 4.05 9.48
C LEU A 305 17.19 4.16 10.71
N GLU A 306 17.62 5.37 11.07
CA GLU A 306 18.51 5.62 12.20
C GLU A 306 17.82 5.39 13.55
N TRP A 307 16.63 5.93 13.77
CA TRP A 307 16.00 5.95 15.09
C TRP A 307 15.18 4.70 15.40
N CYS A 308 14.68 4.04 14.35
CA CYS A 308 13.80 2.87 14.45
C CYS A 308 14.49 1.54 14.10
N ASP A 309 15.83 1.52 14.08
CA ASP A 309 16.65 0.31 13.90
C ASP A 309 16.34 -0.46 12.59
N GLU A 310 16.13 0.29 11.49
CA GLU A 310 15.75 -0.25 10.18
C GLU A 310 14.45 -1.08 10.14
N ALA A 311 13.57 -0.97 11.15
CA ALA A 311 12.26 -1.62 11.12
C ALA A 311 11.47 -1.22 9.84
N PRO A 312 10.59 -2.08 9.31
CA PRO A 312 9.79 -1.74 8.13
C PRO A 312 9.03 -0.44 8.30
N PHE A 313 9.13 0.44 7.31
CA PHE A 313 8.41 1.71 7.30
C PHE A 313 7.12 1.59 6.47
N TYR A 314 6.05 2.20 6.97
CA TYR A 314 4.71 2.18 6.38
C TYR A 314 4.17 3.61 6.27
N THR A 315 4.03 4.17 5.06
CA THR A 315 3.74 5.61 4.89
C THR A 315 2.38 5.87 4.25
N LEU A 316 1.70 6.94 4.65
CA LEU A 316 0.48 7.43 3.98
C LEU A 316 0.84 8.42 2.86
N GLY A 317 1.10 7.91 1.66
CA GLY A 317 1.74 8.69 0.59
C GLY A 317 3.26 8.71 0.75
N PRO A 318 3.92 9.88 0.91
CA PRO A 318 3.31 11.17 1.29
C PRO A 318 2.76 12.03 0.15
N LEU A 319 1.75 12.86 0.44
CA LEU A 319 1.27 13.92 -0.43
C LEU A 319 2.33 15.01 -0.59
N THR A 320 2.69 15.30 -1.85
CA THR A 320 3.77 16.25 -2.17
C THR A 320 3.30 17.71 -2.30
N THR A 321 1.98 17.93 -2.31
CA THR A 321 1.33 19.23 -2.38
C THR A 321 -0.13 19.16 -1.91
N ASP A 322 -0.64 20.24 -1.33
CA ASP A 322 -1.99 20.30 -0.72
C ASP A 322 -3.04 20.92 -1.66
N ILE A 323 -2.64 21.34 -2.87
CA ILE A 323 -3.46 22.23 -3.71
C ILE A 323 -4.41 21.50 -4.68
N ALA A 324 -4.47 20.17 -4.65
CA ALA A 324 -5.18 19.37 -5.65
C ALA A 324 -6.14 18.32 -5.07
N PRO A 325 -7.06 18.68 -4.14
CA PRO A 325 -8.08 17.77 -3.66
C PRO A 325 -8.91 17.22 -4.82
N GLY A 326 -9.22 15.93 -4.81
CA GLY A 326 -9.77 15.20 -5.96
C GLY A 326 -8.70 14.43 -6.75
N TYR A 327 -7.43 14.79 -6.58
CA TYR A 327 -6.28 14.20 -7.25
C TYR A 327 -5.18 13.76 -6.27
N ASP A 328 -5.53 13.56 -5.00
CA ASP A 328 -4.54 13.25 -3.97
C ASP A 328 -3.90 11.87 -4.13
N HIS A 329 -4.58 10.93 -4.79
CA HIS A 329 -3.96 9.70 -5.29
C HIS A 329 -2.72 9.97 -6.18
N ILE A 330 -2.72 11.06 -6.97
CA ILE A 330 -1.58 11.48 -7.81
C ILE A 330 -0.55 12.25 -6.98
N THR A 331 -0.98 13.24 -6.20
CA THR A 331 -0.06 14.07 -5.39
C THR A 331 0.76 13.20 -4.44
N SER A 332 0.14 12.15 -3.91
CA SER A 332 0.75 11.17 -3.02
C SER A 332 1.54 10.09 -3.76
N ALA A 333 1.11 9.61 -4.94
CA ALA A 333 1.88 8.62 -5.70
C ALA A 333 3.31 9.11 -6.02
N ILE A 334 3.49 10.41 -6.23
CA ILE A 334 4.82 11.02 -6.40
C ILE A 334 5.68 10.78 -5.16
N GLY A 335 5.17 11.14 -3.97
CA GLY A 335 5.93 10.98 -2.73
C GLY A 335 6.09 9.52 -2.34
N ALA A 336 5.08 8.69 -2.56
CA ALA A 336 5.07 7.26 -2.29
C ALA A 336 6.15 6.52 -3.12
N ALA A 337 6.27 6.83 -4.42
CA ALA A 337 7.33 6.29 -5.26
C ALA A 337 8.73 6.72 -4.78
N MET A 338 8.89 8.00 -4.40
CA MET A 338 10.16 8.52 -3.89
C MET A 338 10.57 7.88 -2.56
N ILE A 339 9.66 7.81 -1.59
CA ILE A 339 9.99 7.26 -0.27
C ILE A 339 10.10 5.72 -0.30
N GLY A 340 9.29 5.06 -1.14
CA GLY A 340 9.44 3.64 -1.48
C GLY A 340 10.81 3.34 -2.09
N TRP A 341 11.29 4.19 -2.99
CA TRP A 341 12.65 4.08 -3.54
C TRP A 341 13.71 4.22 -2.45
N TYR A 342 13.56 5.18 -1.54
CA TYR A 342 14.52 5.38 -0.45
C TYR A 342 14.53 4.24 0.58
N GLY A 343 13.42 3.53 0.76
CA GLY A 343 13.40 2.28 1.52
C GLY A 343 12.11 1.93 2.24
N THR A 344 11.02 2.68 2.07
CA THR A 344 9.72 2.33 2.66
C THR A 344 9.26 0.95 2.18
N ALA A 345 8.77 0.14 3.12
CA ALA A 345 8.42 -1.25 2.88
C ALA A 345 6.96 -1.42 2.43
N MET A 346 6.05 -0.60 2.95
CA MET A 346 4.65 -0.61 2.61
C MET A 346 4.10 0.81 2.40
N LEU A 347 3.21 0.98 1.42
CA LEU A 347 2.61 2.27 1.09
C LEU A 347 1.11 2.20 1.31
N CYS A 348 0.59 3.00 2.24
CA CYS A 348 -0.86 3.16 2.43
C CYS A 348 -1.37 4.00 1.28
N TYR A 349 -2.34 3.47 0.55
CA TYR A 349 -2.89 4.18 -0.59
C TYR A 349 -3.59 5.48 -0.16
N VAL A 350 -3.80 6.35 -1.14
CA VAL A 350 -4.63 7.55 -1.00
C VAL A 350 -5.56 7.54 -2.20
N THR A 351 -6.85 7.73 -1.94
CA THR A 351 -7.88 7.68 -3.00
C THR A 351 -8.07 9.06 -3.62
N PRO A 352 -8.70 9.17 -4.80
CA PRO A 352 -9.14 10.47 -5.34
C PRO A 352 -10.02 11.28 -4.38
N LYS A 353 -10.76 10.61 -3.48
CA LYS A 353 -11.67 11.24 -2.52
C LYS A 353 -11.04 11.60 -1.18
N GLU A 354 -9.74 11.41 -1.01
CA GLU A 354 -9.06 11.92 0.18
C GLU A 354 -9.38 13.41 0.37
N HIS A 355 -9.60 13.82 1.62
CA HIS A 355 -10.06 15.16 2.01
C HIS A 355 -11.46 15.58 1.51
N LEU A 356 -12.19 14.72 0.79
CA LEU A 356 -13.49 15.04 0.19
C LEU A 356 -14.63 14.13 0.64
N GLY A 357 -14.37 12.85 0.90
CA GLY A 357 -15.40 11.92 1.34
C GLY A 357 -14.98 10.46 1.34
N LEU A 358 -15.93 9.56 1.58
CA LEU A 358 -15.67 8.12 1.56
C LEU A 358 -15.50 7.60 0.13
N PRO A 359 -14.44 6.81 -0.15
CA PRO A 359 -14.23 6.20 -1.46
C PRO A 359 -15.32 5.20 -1.80
N ASN A 360 -15.79 5.24 -3.04
CA ASN A 360 -16.61 4.19 -3.64
C ASN A 360 -15.70 3.13 -4.29
N ARG A 361 -16.32 2.14 -4.95
CA ARG A 361 -15.60 1.03 -5.60
C ARG A 361 -14.58 1.50 -6.64
N ASP A 362 -14.91 2.50 -7.45
CA ASP A 362 -14.02 2.97 -8.52
C ASP A 362 -12.85 3.78 -7.94
N ASP A 363 -13.12 4.62 -6.92
CA ASP A 363 -12.06 5.34 -6.20
C ASP A 363 -11.04 4.38 -5.54
N VAL A 364 -11.51 3.22 -5.06
CA VAL A 364 -10.65 2.16 -4.50
C VAL A 364 -9.75 1.59 -5.60
N LYS A 365 -10.29 1.30 -6.79
CA LYS A 365 -9.49 0.82 -7.94
C LYS A 365 -8.42 1.85 -8.31
N ASP A 366 -8.81 3.12 -8.46
CA ASP A 366 -7.89 4.19 -8.84
C ASP A 366 -6.75 4.36 -7.82
N GLY A 367 -7.07 4.33 -6.54
CA GLY A 367 -6.08 4.36 -5.47
C GLY A 367 -5.12 3.15 -5.51
N VAL A 368 -5.66 1.94 -5.67
CA VAL A 368 -4.85 0.71 -5.72
C VAL A 368 -3.92 0.73 -6.94
N ILE A 369 -4.42 1.06 -8.13
CA ILE A 369 -3.61 1.11 -9.35
C ILE A 369 -2.53 2.19 -9.24
N ALA A 370 -2.86 3.39 -8.75
CA ALA A 370 -1.88 4.46 -8.54
C ALA A 370 -0.72 4.01 -7.62
N TYR A 371 -1.04 3.27 -6.56
CA TYR A 371 -0.04 2.79 -5.61
C TYR A 371 0.71 1.55 -6.10
N LYS A 372 0.12 0.66 -6.90
CA LYS A 372 0.89 -0.40 -7.58
C LYS A 372 1.90 0.18 -8.56
N ILE A 373 1.54 1.27 -9.27
CA ILE A 373 2.49 2.01 -10.11
C ILE A 373 3.62 2.58 -9.25
N ALA A 374 3.30 3.25 -8.14
CA ALA A 374 4.30 3.84 -7.25
C ALA A 374 5.24 2.79 -6.63
N ALA A 375 4.70 1.68 -6.14
CA ALA A 375 5.46 0.57 -5.58
C ALA A 375 6.38 -0.08 -6.63
N HIS A 376 5.88 -0.36 -7.82
CA HIS A 376 6.68 -0.93 -8.91
C HIS A 376 7.76 0.04 -9.41
N ALA A 377 7.46 1.34 -9.51
CA ALA A 377 8.45 2.36 -9.84
C ALA A 377 9.57 2.43 -8.79
N ALA A 378 9.23 2.30 -7.50
CA ALA A 378 10.21 2.18 -6.43
C ALA A 378 11.06 0.90 -6.55
N ASP A 379 10.45 -0.24 -6.86
CA ASP A 379 11.17 -1.51 -7.08
C ASP A 379 12.16 -1.41 -8.27
N LEU A 380 11.77 -0.75 -9.36
CA LEU A 380 12.66 -0.45 -10.49
C LEU A 380 13.83 0.44 -10.07
N ALA A 381 13.55 1.53 -9.34
CA ALA A 381 14.58 2.46 -8.88
C ALA A 381 15.54 1.84 -7.86
N ARG A 382 15.07 0.84 -7.09
CA ARG A 382 15.88 0.02 -6.19
C ARG A 382 16.67 -1.08 -6.90
N GLY A 383 16.40 -1.32 -8.18
CA GLY A 383 17.03 -2.41 -8.95
C GLY A 383 16.60 -3.80 -8.49
N HIS A 384 15.35 -3.97 -8.06
CA HIS A 384 14.84 -5.27 -7.63
C HIS A 384 14.98 -6.31 -8.78
N PRO A 385 15.55 -7.51 -8.55
CA PRO A 385 16.01 -8.41 -9.62
C PRO A 385 14.97 -8.81 -10.67
N THR A 386 13.69 -8.83 -10.29
CA THR A 386 12.59 -9.27 -11.16
C THR A 386 11.72 -8.12 -11.68
N ALA A 387 11.91 -6.88 -11.22
CA ALA A 387 10.98 -5.78 -11.54
C ALA A 387 11.01 -5.44 -13.03
N GLN A 388 12.20 -5.18 -13.59
CA GLN A 388 12.36 -4.74 -14.98
C GLN A 388 11.87 -5.78 -16.02
N GLN A 389 11.80 -7.05 -15.67
CA GLN A 389 11.32 -8.10 -16.58
C GLN A 389 9.88 -7.85 -17.04
N TRP A 390 9.05 -7.26 -16.18
CA TRP A 390 7.68 -6.90 -16.49
C TRP A 390 7.64 -5.75 -17.52
N ASP A 391 8.34 -4.64 -17.25
CA ASP A 391 8.47 -3.50 -18.16
C ASP A 391 8.98 -3.92 -19.53
N ASP A 392 10.03 -4.74 -19.56
CA ASP A 392 10.62 -5.21 -20.80
C ASP A 392 9.66 -6.13 -21.57
N ALA A 393 8.88 -6.98 -20.89
CA ALA A 393 7.89 -7.84 -21.54
C ALA A 393 6.76 -7.03 -22.19
N LEU A 394 6.22 -6.03 -21.46
CA LEU A 394 5.19 -5.13 -21.98
C LEU A 394 5.76 -4.27 -23.12
N SER A 395 6.97 -3.75 -22.97
CA SER A 395 7.64 -2.92 -23.99
C SER A 395 7.93 -3.70 -25.26
N ARG A 396 8.35 -4.97 -25.16
CA ARG A 396 8.47 -5.86 -26.32
C ARG A 396 7.13 -6.09 -27.00
N ALA A 397 6.07 -6.39 -26.23
CA ALA A 397 4.73 -6.57 -26.78
C ALA A 397 4.25 -5.31 -27.53
N ARG A 398 4.52 -4.12 -26.98
CA ARG A 398 4.23 -2.83 -27.60
C ARG A 398 4.99 -2.65 -28.92
N PHE A 399 6.30 -2.88 -28.92
CA PHE A 399 7.13 -2.70 -30.12
C PHE A 399 6.79 -3.71 -31.23
N GLU A 400 6.41 -4.93 -30.85
CA GLU A 400 6.00 -5.99 -31.77
C GLU A 400 4.52 -5.92 -32.16
N PHE A 401 3.79 -4.88 -31.72
CA PHE A 401 2.36 -4.68 -31.98
C PHE A 401 1.47 -5.86 -31.55
N ARG A 402 1.89 -6.60 -30.51
CA ARG A 402 1.09 -7.64 -29.85
C ARG A 402 0.13 -6.98 -28.86
N TRP A 403 -0.87 -6.25 -29.38
CA TRP A 403 -1.78 -5.42 -28.58
C TRP A 403 -2.44 -6.16 -27.42
N ARG A 404 -2.94 -7.37 -27.66
CA ARG A 404 -3.56 -8.19 -26.60
C ARG A 404 -2.57 -8.54 -25.49
N ASP A 405 -1.34 -8.87 -25.85
CA ASP A 405 -0.31 -9.16 -24.86
C ASP A 405 0.07 -7.90 -24.09
N GLN A 406 0.14 -6.74 -24.76
CA GLN A 406 0.38 -5.45 -24.11
C GLN A 406 -0.73 -5.12 -23.09
N PHE A 407 -2.00 -5.34 -23.43
CA PHE A 407 -3.12 -5.10 -22.51
C PHE A 407 -3.05 -6.07 -21.33
N ASN A 408 -2.92 -7.37 -21.60
CA ASN A 408 -2.89 -8.41 -20.57
C ASN A 408 -1.68 -8.29 -19.62
N LEU A 409 -0.58 -7.70 -20.10
CA LEU A 409 0.59 -7.42 -19.27
C LEU A 409 0.48 -6.09 -18.51
N SER A 410 -0.52 -5.25 -18.74
CA SER A 410 -0.66 -4.01 -17.96
C SER A 410 -1.23 -4.26 -16.56
N LEU A 411 -1.06 -3.29 -15.65
CA LEU A 411 -1.68 -3.33 -14.31
C LEU A 411 -3.22 -3.32 -14.36
N ASP A 412 -3.80 -2.73 -15.41
CA ASP A 412 -5.24 -2.69 -15.64
C ASP A 412 -5.58 -3.03 -17.09
N PRO A 413 -5.64 -4.34 -17.41
CA PRO A 413 -5.87 -4.81 -18.78
C PRO A 413 -7.17 -4.32 -19.39
N VAL A 414 -8.22 -4.18 -18.56
CA VAL A 414 -9.56 -3.76 -19.01
C VAL A 414 -9.50 -2.33 -19.51
N THR A 415 -8.98 -1.41 -18.70
CA THR A 415 -8.88 0.00 -19.09
C THR A 415 -7.90 0.22 -20.24
N ALA A 416 -6.78 -0.51 -20.28
CA ALA A 416 -5.82 -0.43 -21.39
C ALA A 416 -6.46 -0.82 -22.73
N GLN A 417 -7.31 -1.86 -22.74
CA GLN A 417 -8.04 -2.27 -23.92
C GLN A 417 -9.16 -1.28 -24.28
N GLU A 418 -9.94 -0.83 -23.30
CA GLU A 418 -11.04 0.12 -23.50
C GLU A 418 -10.57 1.40 -24.19
N PHE A 419 -9.49 2.02 -23.70
CA PHE A 419 -8.95 3.25 -24.28
C PHE A 419 -8.43 3.08 -25.71
N HIS A 420 -7.88 1.92 -26.05
CA HIS A 420 -7.52 1.61 -27.43
C HIS A 420 -8.79 1.50 -28.30
N ASP A 421 -9.80 0.79 -27.81
CA ASP A 421 -11.00 0.43 -28.55
C ASP A 421 -11.99 1.57 -28.73
N GLU A 422 -11.89 2.64 -27.94
CA GLU A 422 -12.61 3.90 -28.18
C GLU A 422 -12.41 4.45 -29.59
N THR A 423 -11.24 4.21 -30.19
CA THR A 423 -10.90 4.72 -31.53
C THR A 423 -10.68 3.61 -32.56
N LEU A 424 -10.22 2.42 -32.14
CA LEU A 424 -9.93 1.30 -33.02
C LEU A 424 -10.54 -0.02 -32.50
N PRO A 425 -11.88 -0.13 -32.43
CA PRO A 425 -12.55 -1.28 -31.81
C PRO A 425 -12.46 -2.58 -32.64
N ALA A 426 -12.21 -2.47 -33.95
CA ALA A 426 -12.22 -3.63 -34.85
C ALA A 426 -11.13 -4.66 -34.48
N GLU A 427 -11.45 -5.95 -34.57
CA GLU A 427 -10.51 -7.04 -34.25
C GLU A 427 -9.21 -6.99 -35.06
N GLY A 428 -9.29 -6.55 -36.32
CA GLY A 428 -8.10 -6.34 -37.16
C GLY A 428 -7.14 -5.28 -36.63
N ALA A 429 -7.60 -4.36 -35.78
CA ALA A 429 -6.73 -3.35 -35.17
C ALA A 429 -5.81 -3.94 -34.08
N LYS A 430 -6.17 -5.07 -33.47
CA LYS A 430 -5.35 -5.73 -32.44
C LYS A 430 -4.09 -6.41 -32.98
N VAL A 431 -3.92 -6.41 -34.30
CA VAL A 431 -2.72 -6.86 -35.01
C VAL A 431 -2.17 -5.75 -35.93
N ALA A 432 -2.71 -4.53 -35.83
CA ALA A 432 -2.26 -3.42 -36.64
C ALA A 432 -0.93 -2.86 -36.13
N HIS A 433 -0.04 -2.51 -37.05
CA HIS A 433 1.27 -1.94 -36.69
C HIS A 433 1.20 -0.41 -36.49
N PHE A 434 0.13 0.07 -35.84
CA PHE A 434 -0.09 1.46 -35.49
C PHE A 434 -1.26 1.58 -34.50
N CYS A 435 -1.39 2.74 -33.87
CA CYS A 435 -2.62 3.15 -33.18
C CYS A 435 -3.16 4.46 -33.78
N SER A 436 -4.30 4.93 -33.27
CA SER A 436 -4.96 6.16 -33.71
C SER A 436 -4.09 7.42 -33.55
N MET A 437 -3.15 7.43 -32.60
CA MET A 437 -2.27 8.59 -32.36
C MET A 437 -1.36 8.94 -33.55
N CYS A 438 -0.77 7.94 -34.22
CA CYS A 438 0.16 8.18 -35.34
C CYS A 438 -0.39 7.73 -36.69
N GLY A 439 -1.41 6.87 -36.68
CA GLY A 439 -1.93 6.23 -37.89
C GLY A 439 -0.89 5.33 -38.60
N PRO A 440 -1.28 4.74 -39.73
CA PRO A 440 -0.49 3.70 -40.40
C PRO A 440 0.83 4.18 -41.00
N LYS A 441 0.95 5.47 -41.34
CA LYS A 441 2.10 6.01 -42.07
C LYS A 441 3.21 6.57 -41.18
N PHE A 442 2.87 7.00 -39.97
CA PHE A 442 3.79 7.75 -39.11
C PHE A 442 4.05 7.06 -37.76
N CYS A 443 3.65 5.79 -37.60
CA CYS A 443 4.01 5.04 -36.42
C CYS A 443 5.53 4.83 -36.34
N SER A 444 6.17 5.46 -35.36
CA SER A 444 7.63 5.44 -35.17
C SER A 444 8.18 4.03 -34.96
N MET A 445 7.45 3.18 -34.23
CA MET A 445 7.85 1.78 -33.99
C MET A 445 7.79 0.97 -35.28
N LYS A 446 6.79 1.22 -36.14
CA LYS A 446 6.67 0.54 -37.43
C LYS A 446 7.82 0.93 -38.37
N ILE A 447 8.11 2.22 -38.46
CA ILE A 447 9.24 2.73 -39.24
C ILE A 447 10.56 2.09 -38.74
N SER A 448 10.74 2.00 -37.42
CA SER A 448 11.93 1.38 -36.83
C SER A 448 12.03 -0.12 -37.15
N ASP A 449 10.93 -0.86 -37.11
CA ASP A 449 10.87 -2.27 -37.51
C ASP A 449 11.21 -2.47 -39.00
N ASP A 450 10.68 -1.62 -39.88
CA ASP A 450 10.98 -1.66 -41.32
C ASP A 450 12.47 -1.42 -41.60
N VAL A 451 13.11 -0.47 -40.89
CA VAL A 451 14.56 -0.22 -40.98
C VAL A 451 15.36 -1.43 -40.50
N ARG A 452 14.98 -2.03 -39.36
CA ARG A 452 15.64 -3.25 -38.84
C ARG A 452 15.49 -4.43 -39.79
N ARG A 453 14.33 -4.58 -40.43
CA ARG A 453 14.10 -5.63 -41.43
C ARG A 453 14.98 -5.42 -42.67
N PHE A 454 15.03 -4.20 -43.19
CA PHE A 454 15.90 -3.84 -44.31
C PHE A 454 17.38 -4.15 -44.02
N ALA A 455 17.87 -3.78 -42.84
CA ALA A 455 19.25 -4.08 -42.41
C ALA A 455 19.53 -5.59 -42.41
N ARG A 456 18.63 -6.40 -41.83
CA ARG A 456 18.76 -7.86 -41.76
C ARG A 456 18.74 -8.52 -43.14
N GLU A 457 17.83 -8.12 -44.02
CA GLU A 457 17.70 -8.67 -45.37
C GLU A 457 18.94 -8.42 -46.23
N ARG A 458 19.67 -7.34 -45.97
CA ARG A 458 20.91 -6.99 -46.67
C ARG A 458 22.20 -7.39 -45.93
N GLY A 459 22.09 -8.01 -44.77
CA GLY A 459 23.25 -8.40 -43.95
C GLY A 459 24.08 -7.21 -43.45
N LEU A 460 23.47 -6.04 -43.34
CA LEU A 460 24.12 -4.79 -42.92
C LEU A 460 24.02 -4.62 -41.41
N ASP A 461 25.01 -3.97 -40.80
CA ASP A 461 24.81 -3.44 -39.44
C ASP A 461 23.81 -2.27 -39.46
N THR A 462 23.21 -1.94 -38.30
CA THR A 462 22.17 -0.92 -38.20
C THR A 462 22.61 0.47 -38.67
N ALA A 463 23.87 0.85 -38.47
CA ALA A 463 24.44 2.12 -38.94
C ALA A 463 24.67 2.11 -40.45
N GLN A 464 25.18 1.01 -41.01
CA GLN A 464 25.35 0.82 -42.45
C GLN A 464 24.02 0.83 -43.20
N ALA A 465 22.98 0.18 -42.65
CA ALA A 465 21.64 0.18 -43.22
C ALA A 465 20.98 1.57 -43.22
N VAL A 466 21.25 2.38 -42.20
CA VAL A 466 20.79 3.77 -42.14
C VAL A 466 21.50 4.63 -43.18
N GLU A 467 22.81 4.46 -43.35
CA GLU A 467 23.59 5.21 -44.33
C GLU A 467 23.20 4.84 -45.78
N GLU A 468 23.04 3.55 -46.09
CA GLU A 468 22.52 3.10 -47.37
C GLU A 468 21.08 3.56 -47.61
N GLY A 469 20.20 3.45 -46.61
CA GLY A 469 18.81 3.90 -46.71
C GLY A 469 18.69 5.42 -46.91
N MET A 470 19.53 6.21 -46.23
CA MET A 470 19.65 7.66 -46.44
C MET A 470 20.19 7.96 -47.84
N SER A 471 21.15 7.20 -48.35
CA SER A 471 21.68 7.34 -49.71
C SER A 471 20.61 7.03 -50.76
N GLU A 472 19.84 5.95 -50.61
CA GLU A 472 18.71 5.60 -51.48
C GLU A 472 17.61 6.67 -51.45
N LYS A 473 17.27 7.19 -50.26
CA LYS A 473 16.31 8.30 -50.12
C LYS A 473 16.83 9.61 -50.71
N ALA A 474 18.13 9.89 -50.60
CA ALA A 474 18.76 11.04 -51.24
C ALA A 474 18.76 10.90 -52.78
N GLU A 475 18.94 9.68 -53.30
CA GLU A 475 18.76 9.41 -54.73
C GLU A 475 17.30 9.54 -55.17
N GLU A 476 16.35 9.02 -54.41
CA GLU A 476 14.91 9.17 -54.67
C GLU A 476 14.50 10.64 -54.67
N PHE A 477 14.97 11.42 -53.70
CA PHE A 477 14.78 12.87 -53.63
C PHE A 477 15.33 13.59 -54.86
N ARG A 478 16.56 13.25 -55.29
CA ARG A 478 17.16 13.78 -56.53
C ARG A 478 16.35 13.39 -57.77
N ARG A 479 15.86 12.14 -57.82
CA ARG A 479 15.03 11.63 -58.93
C ARG A 479 13.65 12.28 -58.97
N GLY A 480 13.08 12.60 -57.81
CA GLY A 480 11.80 13.28 -57.64
C GLY A 480 11.84 14.79 -57.87
N GLY A 481 12.93 15.32 -58.46
CA GLY A 481 13.07 16.75 -58.77
C GLY A 481 13.70 17.59 -57.67
N SER A 482 14.18 16.98 -56.57
CA SER A 482 14.75 17.67 -55.41
C SER A 482 13.80 18.70 -54.77
N GLU A 483 12.50 18.48 -54.88
CA GLU A 483 11.48 19.32 -54.27
C GLU A 483 11.15 18.80 -52.86
N LEU A 484 11.22 19.69 -51.87
CA LEU A 484 10.86 19.37 -50.47
C LEU A 484 9.37 19.04 -50.31
N TYR A 485 8.53 19.54 -51.21
CA TYR A 485 7.09 19.33 -51.22
C TYR A 485 6.65 18.84 -52.59
N VAL A 486 6.61 17.53 -52.76
CA VAL A 486 6.11 16.92 -53.99
C VAL A 486 4.57 16.99 -53.98
N ALA A 487 3.96 17.54 -55.02
CA ALA A 487 2.49 17.57 -55.13
C ALA A 487 1.94 16.13 -55.06
N ALA A 488 1.01 15.87 -54.14
CA ALA A 488 0.35 14.57 -54.04
C ALA A 488 -0.41 14.31 -55.35
N GLY A 489 0.15 13.44 -56.20
CA GLY A 489 -0.41 13.09 -57.50
C GLY A 489 -1.74 12.35 -57.39
N ARG A 490 -2.64 12.65 -58.32
CA ARG A 490 -3.95 12.02 -58.56
C ARG A 490 -3.88 10.52 -58.81
#